data_AF-A0A239AC04-F1
#
_entry.id   AF-A0A239AC04-F1
#
_cell.length_a   1.000
_cell.length_b   1.000
_cell.length_c   1.000
_cell.angle_alpha   90.00
_cell.angle_beta   90.00
_cell.angle_gamma   90.00
#
_symmetry.space_group_name_H-M   'P 1'
#
loop_
_entity.id
_entity.type
_entity.pdbx_description
1 polymer ?
#
loop_
_entity_poly.entity_id
_entity_poly.type
_entity_poly.pdbx_seq_one_letter_code
_entity_poly.pdbx_strand_id
1 'polypeptide(L)'
;MKQHIKTTDKAPNSSKELVVVGGIILVLAIGGFTWYYFHKKKKNTTPSIDNDPLDTDVFNTPPFRPISNNSTSSPSISSSNSTSSSSSSMYIKRGSRHPDVKILQRYLKYYKEPLGRSGPKRDGVDGIYGKLTAKGAQKRLGKTSFTRSDIQSMKNTLKLLGT
;
A
#
# COMPACT_ATOMS: atom_id res chain seq x y z
N MET A 1 -30.27 -26.39 -54.88
CA MET A 1 -29.65 -27.16 -53.77
C MET A 1 -29.00 -26.19 -52.79
N LYS A 2 -29.53 -26.09 -51.56
CA LYS A 2 -28.79 -25.92 -50.27
C LYS A 2 -29.75 -25.39 -49.18
N GLN A 3 -30.22 -26.35 -48.39
CA GLN A 3 -30.53 -26.35 -46.95
C GLN A 3 -31.33 -25.16 -46.37
N HIS A 4 -32.60 -25.43 -46.07
CA HIS A 4 -33.39 -24.74 -45.05
C HIS A 4 -32.73 -24.83 -43.68
N ILE A 5 -32.52 -23.70 -43.00
CA ILE A 5 -32.27 -23.68 -41.56
C ILE A 5 -33.60 -23.35 -40.90
N LYS A 6 -34.28 -24.37 -40.36
CA LYS A 6 -35.41 -24.19 -39.46
C LYS A 6 -34.88 -23.66 -38.13
N THR A 7 -34.97 -22.37 -37.90
CA THR A 7 -34.99 -21.82 -36.54
C THR A 7 -36.39 -22.05 -35.98
N THR A 8 -36.53 -23.12 -35.20
CA THR A 8 -37.66 -23.27 -34.28
C THR A 8 -37.36 -22.38 -33.09
N ASP A 9 -37.94 -21.19 -33.08
CA ASP A 9 -38.07 -20.37 -31.87
C ASP A 9 -39.06 -21.05 -30.91
N LYS A 10 -38.63 -22.14 -30.28
CA LYS A 10 -39.30 -22.66 -29.10
C LYS A 10 -38.92 -21.73 -27.97
N ALA A 11 -39.71 -20.67 -27.78
CA ALA A 11 -39.70 -19.91 -26.55
C ALA A 11 -39.93 -20.91 -25.39
N PRO A 12 -38.96 -21.09 -24.49
CA PRO A 12 -39.17 -21.92 -23.30
C PRO A 12 -40.17 -21.20 -22.40
N ASN A 13 -41.42 -21.61 -22.48
CA ASN A 13 -42.53 -21.12 -21.67
C ASN A 13 -42.50 -21.66 -20.22
N SER A 14 -41.41 -22.33 -19.83
CA SER A 14 -41.20 -22.81 -18.47
C SER A 14 -40.13 -21.94 -17.80
N SER A 15 -40.55 -21.27 -16.71
CA SER A 15 -39.68 -20.43 -15.88
C SER A 15 -38.44 -21.16 -15.36
N LYS A 16 -38.52 -22.50 -15.23
CA LYS A 16 -37.42 -23.34 -14.75
C LYS A 16 -36.27 -23.43 -15.76
N GLU A 17 -36.54 -23.54 -17.06
CA GLU A 17 -35.48 -23.62 -18.07
C GLU A 17 -34.82 -22.28 -18.35
N LEU A 18 -35.59 -21.18 -18.32
CA LEU A 18 -35.04 -19.83 -18.40
C LEU A 18 -34.07 -19.50 -17.26
N VAL A 19 -34.37 -19.94 -16.03
CA VAL A 19 -33.48 -19.74 -14.89
C VAL A 19 -32.21 -20.58 -15.01
N VAL A 20 -32.32 -21.82 -15.50
CA VAL A 20 -31.16 -22.72 -15.68
C VAL A 20 -30.25 -22.22 -16.81
N VAL A 21 -30.82 -21.87 -17.96
CA VAL A 21 -30.04 -21.35 -19.11
C VAL A 21 -29.43 -19.98 -18.79
N GLY A 22 -30.19 -19.10 -18.14
CA GLY A 22 -29.68 -17.80 -17.68
C GLY A 22 -28.56 -17.93 -16.64
N GLY A 23 -28.68 -18.89 -15.72
CA GLY A 23 -27.67 -19.18 -14.71
C GLY A 23 -26.34 -19.68 -15.29
N ILE A 24 -26.38 -20.60 -16.25
CA ILE A 24 -25.17 -21.17 -16.87
C ILE A 24 -24.38 -20.10 -17.64
N ILE A 25 -25.07 -19.23 -18.39
CA ILE A 25 -24.43 -18.14 -19.15
C ILE A 25 -23.74 -17.15 -18.19
N LEU A 26 -24.38 -16.81 -17.07
CA LEU A 26 -23.81 -15.90 -16.08
C LEU A 26 -22.56 -16.47 -15.42
N VAL A 27 -22.55 -17.76 -15.08
CA VAL A 27 -21.40 -18.43 -14.44
C VAL A 27 -20.20 -18.52 -15.39
N LEU A 28 -20.42 -18.84 -16.67
CA LEU A 28 -19.33 -18.90 -17.67
C LEU A 28 -18.71 -17.52 -17.96
N ALA A 29 -19.51 -16.46 -18.00
CA ALA A 29 -19.01 -15.10 -18.20
C ALA A 29 -18.11 -14.63 -17.04
N ILE A 30 -18.49 -14.90 -15.79
CA ILE A 30 -17.72 -14.51 -14.60
C ILE A 30 -16.46 -15.38 -14.42
N GLY A 31 -16.60 -16.69 -14.60
CA GLY A 31 -15.48 -17.64 -14.49
C GLY A 31 -14.42 -17.43 -15.57
N GLY A 32 -14.84 -17.25 -16.84
CA GLY A 32 -13.92 -16.98 -17.95
C GLY A 32 -13.18 -15.66 -17.82
N PHE A 33 -13.85 -14.60 -17.36
CA PHE A 33 -13.25 -13.28 -17.20
C PHE A 33 -12.20 -13.23 -16.08
N THR A 34 -12.48 -13.87 -14.94
CA THR A 34 -11.52 -13.91 -13.81
C THR A 34 -10.28 -14.76 -14.14
N TRP A 35 -10.44 -15.91 -14.82
CA TRP A 35 -9.32 -16.73 -15.27
C TRP A 35 -8.46 -16.01 -16.31
N TYR A 36 -9.07 -15.39 -17.32
CA TYR A 36 -8.35 -14.65 -18.36
C TYR A 36 -7.53 -13.48 -17.80
N TYR A 37 -8.10 -12.71 -16.85
CA TYR A 37 -7.41 -11.57 -16.26
C TYR A 37 -6.23 -11.99 -15.35
N PHE A 38 -6.36 -13.13 -14.66
CA PHE A 38 -5.29 -13.65 -13.80
C PHE A 38 -4.18 -14.36 -14.59
N HIS A 39 -4.53 -15.03 -15.70
CA HIS A 39 -3.56 -15.82 -16.47
C HIS A 39 -2.57 -14.95 -17.26
N LYS A 40 -2.90 -13.68 -17.53
CA LYS A 40 -2.01 -12.73 -18.22
C LYS A 40 -0.77 -12.29 -17.41
N LYS A 41 -0.61 -12.73 -16.15
CA LYS A 41 0.47 -12.27 -15.24
C LYS A 41 1.57 -13.30 -14.94
N LYS A 42 1.67 -14.40 -15.70
CA LYS A 42 2.73 -15.42 -15.48
C LYS A 42 3.78 -15.42 -16.60
N LYS A 43 4.63 -14.39 -16.64
CA LYS A 43 5.96 -14.47 -17.26
C LYS A 43 6.92 -13.60 -16.44
N ASN A 44 8.04 -14.19 -16.01
CA ASN A 44 9.24 -13.60 -15.40
C ASN A 44 9.29 -13.57 -13.86
N THR A 45 9.79 -14.64 -13.25
CA THR A 45 10.56 -14.56 -11.99
C THR A 45 11.57 -15.70 -11.97
N THR A 46 12.76 -15.43 -12.50
CA THR A 46 13.97 -16.24 -12.29
C THR A 46 14.67 -15.67 -11.05
N PRO A 47 14.98 -16.46 -10.01
CA PRO A 47 15.79 -16.01 -8.89
C PRO A 47 17.27 -16.28 -9.19
N SER A 48 18.03 -15.24 -9.51
CA SER A 48 19.49 -15.31 -9.53
C SER A 48 20.02 -14.81 -8.19
N ILE A 49 20.49 -15.76 -7.39
CA ILE A 49 21.40 -15.56 -6.27
C ILE A 49 22.78 -15.38 -6.90
N ASP A 50 23.41 -14.20 -6.76
CA ASP A 50 24.83 -14.04 -7.06
C ASP A 50 25.45 -12.99 -6.13
N ASN A 51 26.07 -13.51 -5.06
CA ASN A 51 27.40 -13.18 -4.54
C ASN A 51 27.83 -11.70 -4.48
N ASP A 52 27.70 -11.12 -3.28
CA ASP A 52 28.52 -10.00 -2.79
C ASP A 52 30.00 -10.39 -2.72
N PRO A 53 30.93 -9.63 -3.33
CA PRO A 53 32.29 -9.53 -2.84
C PRO A 53 32.42 -8.31 -1.91
N LEU A 54 32.81 -8.62 -0.67
CA LEU A 54 33.47 -7.72 0.27
C LEU A 54 34.61 -6.97 -0.44
N ASP A 55 34.56 -5.64 -0.46
CA ASP A 55 35.76 -4.82 -0.60
C ASP A 55 35.77 -3.70 0.43
N THR A 56 36.93 -3.62 1.06
CA THR A 56 37.28 -2.94 2.29
C THR A 56 37.18 -1.42 2.21
N ASP A 57 36.23 -0.82 2.93
CA ASP A 57 36.26 0.62 3.24
C ASP A 57 37.33 0.88 4.32
N VAL A 58 38.41 1.53 3.89
CA VAL A 58 39.48 2.08 4.73
C VAL A 58 38.86 3.10 5.70
N PHE A 59 38.78 2.74 6.98
CA PHE A 59 38.33 3.63 8.05
C PHE A 59 39.36 4.75 8.28
N ASN A 60 39.18 5.87 7.59
CA ASN A 60 39.86 7.13 7.91
C ASN A 60 39.21 7.73 9.17
N THR A 61 39.68 7.33 10.36
CA THR A 61 39.18 7.86 11.64
C THR A 61 39.79 9.25 11.90
N PRO A 62 38.97 10.30 12.09
CA PRO A 62 39.48 11.61 12.51
C PRO A 62 40.03 11.53 13.94
N PRO A 63 41.04 12.36 14.30
CA PRO A 63 41.67 12.31 15.61
C PRO A 63 40.68 12.63 16.74
N PHE A 64 40.70 11.80 17.79
CA PHE A 64 39.97 12.02 19.03
C PHE A 64 40.40 13.34 19.68
N ARG A 65 39.44 14.26 19.87
CA ARG A 65 39.57 15.39 20.80
C ARG A 65 38.96 15.00 22.14
N PRO A 66 39.70 14.98 23.25
CA PRO A 66 39.11 14.82 24.57
C PRO A 66 38.30 16.08 24.92
N ILE A 67 36.98 15.93 25.05
CA ILE A 67 36.11 16.98 25.58
C ILE A 67 36.19 16.86 27.11
N SER A 68 36.78 17.87 27.74
CA SER A 68 36.77 18.04 29.20
C SER A 68 35.34 18.22 29.68
N ASN A 69 34.93 17.33 30.59
CA ASN A 69 33.64 17.39 31.26
C ASN A 69 33.66 18.55 32.26
N ASN A 70 32.83 19.57 32.05
CA ASN A 70 32.31 20.36 33.15
C ASN A 70 30.95 21.01 32.79
N SER A 71 29.95 20.65 33.58
CA SER A 71 28.81 21.49 33.98
C SER A 71 27.61 21.70 33.03
N THR A 72 26.53 21.02 33.42
CA THR A 72 25.23 21.64 33.79
C THR A 72 24.26 22.04 32.66
N SER A 73 23.10 21.39 32.70
CA SER A 73 21.75 21.81 32.25
C SER A 73 21.20 21.24 30.94
N SER A 74 20.01 20.62 31.10
CA SER A 74 18.90 20.46 30.15
C SER A 74 18.86 19.20 29.27
N PRO A 75 17.74 18.43 29.31
CA PRO A 75 17.53 17.31 28.39
C PRO A 75 17.19 17.88 27.01
N SER A 76 18.18 18.02 26.14
CA SER A 76 17.94 18.31 24.74
C SER A 76 17.36 17.07 24.07
N ILE A 77 16.03 17.00 24.05
CA ILE A 77 15.28 16.24 23.05
C ILE A 77 15.81 16.74 21.70
N SER A 78 16.56 15.91 21.00
CA SER A 78 17.00 16.17 19.62
C SER A 78 15.78 16.12 18.70
N SER A 79 14.94 17.14 18.79
CA SER A 79 13.96 17.50 17.77
C SER A 79 14.75 18.03 16.59
N SER A 80 15.03 17.16 15.63
CA SER A 80 15.49 17.55 14.30
C SER A 80 14.44 18.50 13.71
N ASN A 81 14.64 19.79 13.92
CA ASN A 81 13.79 20.85 13.41
C ASN A 81 14.12 21.02 11.93
N SER A 82 13.56 20.16 11.09
CA SER A 82 13.58 20.34 9.65
C SER A 82 12.81 21.61 9.33
N THR A 83 13.57 22.66 9.00
CA THR A 83 13.11 23.96 8.50
C THR A 83 12.02 23.78 7.46
N SER A 84 10.83 24.26 7.79
CA SER A 84 9.65 24.29 6.95
C SER A 84 9.84 25.25 5.79
N SER A 85 10.17 24.72 4.61
CA SER A 85 9.97 25.44 3.35
C SER A 85 8.48 25.40 3.01
N SER A 86 7.85 26.57 3.12
CA SER A 86 6.46 26.82 2.77
C SER A 86 6.30 26.85 1.25
N SER A 87 6.36 25.67 0.64
CA SER A 87 5.58 25.37 -0.57
C SER A 87 4.60 24.26 -0.18
N SER A 88 3.61 23.96 -1.01
CA SER A 88 2.80 22.74 -0.87
C SER A 88 3.68 21.49 -1.13
N SER A 89 4.78 21.36 -0.41
CA SER A 89 5.81 20.35 -0.56
C SER A 89 5.22 19.05 -0.04
N MET A 90 5.11 18.09 -0.94
CA MET A 90 4.76 16.72 -0.66
C MET A 90 5.46 16.23 0.62
N TYR A 91 4.68 16.03 1.68
CA TYR A 91 5.19 15.87 3.04
C TYR A 91 5.51 14.40 3.35
N ILE A 92 4.68 13.50 2.84
CA ILE A 92 4.81 12.06 3.02
C ILE A 92 4.71 11.37 1.66
N LYS A 93 5.70 10.53 1.34
CA LYS A 93 5.77 9.72 0.12
C LYS A 93 6.40 8.36 0.39
N ARG A 94 6.41 7.46 -0.59
CA ARG A 94 7.07 6.15 -0.46
C ARG A 94 8.53 6.28 -0.04
N GLY A 95 8.92 5.51 0.97
CA GLY A 95 10.24 5.56 1.60
C GLY A 95 10.35 6.54 2.77
N SER A 96 9.38 7.45 2.95
CA SER A 96 9.40 8.37 4.10
C SER A 96 9.23 7.63 5.42
N ARG A 97 9.90 8.12 6.46
CA ARG A 97 9.82 7.61 7.84
C ARG A 97 9.48 8.79 8.74
N HIS A 98 8.25 8.84 9.23
CA HIS A 98 7.79 9.95 10.05
C HIS A 98 6.67 9.49 11.00
N PRO A 99 6.55 10.07 12.22
CA PRO A 99 5.41 9.82 13.10
C PRO A 99 4.06 10.01 12.40
N ASP A 100 3.97 10.97 11.49
CA ASP A 100 2.77 11.28 10.72
C ASP A 100 2.39 10.18 9.71
N VAL A 101 3.35 9.33 9.31
CA VAL A 101 3.05 8.10 8.55
C VAL A 101 2.20 7.14 9.38
N LYS A 102 2.40 7.10 10.71
CA LYS A 102 1.59 6.26 11.60
C LYS A 102 0.12 6.70 11.62
N ILE A 103 -0.15 7.99 11.43
CA ILE A 103 -1.51 8.54 11.34
C ILE A 103 -2.17 7.99 10.07
N LEU A 104 -1.51 8.12 8.92
CA LEU A 104 -1.98 7.56 7.66
C LEU A 104 -2.17 6.03 7.76
N GLN A 105 -1.21 5.31 8.32
CA GLN A 105 -1.31 3.86 8.51
C GLN A 105 -2.49 3.50 9.42
N ARG A 106 -2.70 4.20 10.54
CA ARG A 106 -3.86 3.97 11.41
C ARG A 106 -5.17 4.24 10.69
N TYR A 107 -5.22 5.31 9.88
CA TYR A 107 -6.36 5.63 9.03
C TYR A 107 -6.63 4.49 8.04
N LEU A 108 -5.62 4.01 7.31
CA LEU A 108 -5.77 2.88 6.38
C LEU A 108 -6.15 1.57 7.07
N LYS A 109 -5.64 1.35 8.29
CA LYS A 109 -5.97 0.19 9.12
C LYS A 109 -7.44 0.19 9.51
N TYR A 110 -8.00 1.34 9.86
CA TYR A 110 -9.43 1.49 10.14
C TYR A 110 -10.28 1.01 8.96
N TYR A 111 -9.87 1.33 7.72
CA TYR A 111 -10.52 0.84 6.50
C TYR A 111 -10.13 -0.59 6.08
N LYS A 112 -9.53 -1.37 7.00
CA LYS A 112 -9.11 -2.77 6.81
C LYS A 112 -8.17 -2.98 5.61
N GLU A 113 -7.31 -2.02 5.29
CA GLU A 113 -6.28 -2.20 4.26
C GLU A 113 -5.10 -3.06 4.74
N PRO A 114 -4.49 -3.86 3.85
CA PRO A 114 -3.37 -4.71 4.21
C PRO A 114 -2.08 -3.89 4.31
N LEU A 115 -1.72 -3.49 5.52
CA LEU A 115 -0.48 -2.76 5.82
C LEU A 115 0.71 -3.68 6.14
N GLY A 116 0.48 -4.99 6.22
CA GLY A 116 1.48 -5.99 6.58
C GLY A 116 1.50 -6.28 8.08
N ARG A 117 2.57 -6.94 8.54
CA ARG A 117 2.78 -7.34 9.94
C ARG A 117 3.88 -6.54 10.64
N SER A 118 4.18 -5.35 10.13
CA SER A 118 5.19 -4.46 10.71
C SER A 118 4.72 -3.83 12.03
N GLY A 119 5.66 -3.25 12.78
CA GLY A 119 5.38 -2.53 14.02
C GLY A 119 5.23 -3.44 15.25
N PRO A 120 5.23 -2.87 16.47
CA PRO A 120 5.23 -3.64 17.71
C PRO A 120 4.00 -4.54 17.89
N LYS A 121 2.85 -4.09 17.38
CA LYS A 121 1.57 -4.82 17.46
C LYS A 121 1.33 -5.71 16.24
N ARG A 122 2.32 -5.86 15.36
CA ARG A 122 2.24 -6.59 14.08
C ARG A 122 1.05 -6.17 13.21
N ASP A 123 0.68 -4.90 13.31
CA ASP A 123 -0.51 -4.34 12.67
C ASP A 123 -0.19 -3.49 11.44
N GLY A 124 1.07 -3.45 11.04
CA GLY A 124 1.55 -2.65 9.92
C GLY A 124 1.72 -1.17 10.24
N VAL A 125 1.55 -0.76 11.51
CA VAL A 125 1.73 0.65 11.95
C VAL A 125 3.15 0.81 12.52
N ASP A 126 4.12 0.98 11.63
CA ASP A 126 5.54 1.13 11.95
C ASP A 126 6.07 2.57 11.77
N GLY A 127 5.31 3.44 11.12
CA GLY A 127 5.74 4.80 10.75
C GLY A 127 6.67 4.85 9.54
N ILE A 128 6.75 3.76 8.77
CA ILE A 128 7.54 3.66 7.54
C ILE A 128 6.59 3.55 6.35
N TYR A 129 6.68 4.47 5.41
CA TYR A 129 5.84 4.44 4.23
C TYR A 129 6.40 3.42 3.22
N GLY A 130 5.99 2.16 3.39
CA GLY A 130 6.39 1.04 2.54
C GLY A 130 5.50 0.84 1.31
N LYS A 131 5.77 -0.24 0.57
CA LYS A 131 4.99 -0.66 -0.61
C LYS A 131 3.53 -1.00 -0.28
N LEU A 132 3.30 -1.61 0.89
CA LEU A 132 1.95 -1.97 1.34
C LEU A 132 1.13 -0.74 1.72
N THR A 133 1.71 0.18 2.49
CA THR A 133 1.10 1.49 2.79
C THR A 133 0.80 2.26 1.50
N ALA A 134 1.73 2.28 0.54
CA ALA A 134 1.51 2.92 -0.76
C ALA A 134 0.31 2.33 -1.52
N LYS A 135 0.18 1.00 -1.53
CA LYS A 135 -0.94 0.31 -2.18
C LYS A 135 -2.27 0.60 -1.48
N GLY A 136 -2.30 0.55 -0.15
CA GLY A 136 -3.50 0.86 0.63
C GLY A 136 -3.94 2.31 0.44
N ALA A 137 -2.98 3.24 0.49
CA ALA A 137 -3.17 4.65 0.21
C ALA A 137 -3.73 4.89 -1.20
N GLN A 138 -3.12 4.29 -2.22
CA GLN A 138 -3.61 4.43 -3.60
C GLN A 138 -5.03 3.90 -3.76
N LYS A 139 -5.34 2.77 -3.13
CA LYS A 139 -6.66 2.13 -3.23
C LYS A 139 -7.77 2.91 -2.53
N ARG A 140 -7.47 3.53 -1.38
CA ARG A 140 -8.48 4.24 -0.56
C ARG A 140 -8.56 5.73 -0.82
N LEU A 141 -7.41 6.36 -1.01
CA LEU A 141 -7.28 7.81 -1.10
C LEU A 141 -6.98 8.26 -2.55
N GLY A 142 -6.77 7.33 -3.48
CA GLY A 142 -6.48 7.63 -4.88
C GLY A 142 -5.08 8.21 -5.13
N LYS A 143 -4.28 8.38 -4.06
CA LYS A 143 -2.96 9.02 -4.10
C LYS A 143 -1.94 8.24 -3.27
N THR A 144 -0.67 8.36 -3.66
CA THR A 144 0.48 7.73 -2.96
C THR A 144 1.35 8.73 -2.20
N SER A 145 0.91 9.98 -2.14
CA SER A 145 1.64 11.09 -1.56
C SER A 145 0.69 12.05 -0.87
N PHE A 146 1.08 12.54 0.30
CA PHE A 146 0.21 13.31 1.17
C PHE A 146 0.89 14.61 1.60
N THR A 147 0.10 15.67 1.67
CA THR A 147 0.52 16.94 2.26
C THR A 147 0.31 16.92 3.77
N ARG A 148 0.80 17.94 4.46
CA ARG A 148 0.59 18.07 5.91
C ARG A 148 -0.89 18.25 6.26
N SER A 149 -1.66 18.96 5.43
CA SER A 149 -3.10 19.15 5.62
C SER A 149 -3.87 17.84 5.48
N ASP A 150 -3.51 16.98 4.53
CA ASP A 150 -4.11 15.64 4.39
C ASP A 150 -3.91 14.81 5.66
N ILE A 151 -2.72 14.86 6.25
CA ILE A 151 -2.44 14.10 7.46
C ILE A 151 -3.18 14.68 8.66
N GLN A 152 -3.28 16.00 8.76
CA GLN A 152 -4.04 16.65 9.83
C GLN A 152 -5.52 16.32 9.74
N SER A 153 -6.12 16.30 8.55
CA SER A 153 -7.52 15.91 8.39
C SER A 153 -7.73 14.45 8.80
N MET A 154 -6.85 13.53 8.38
CA MET A 154 -6.87 12.13 8.84
C MET A 154 -6.64 11.98 10.35
N LYS A 155 -5.80 12.82 10.96
CA LYS A 155 -5.59 12.84 12.42
C LYS A 155 -6.85 13.24 13.16
N ASN A 156 -7.53 14.28 12.68
CA ASN A 156 -8.76 14.77 13.28
C ASN A 156 -9.89 13.74 13.15
N THR A 157 -10.02 13.08 11.99
CA THR A 157 -11.00 12.00 11.82
C THR A 157 -10.73 10.83 12.77
N LEU A 158 -9.48 10.37 12.90
CA LEU A 158 -9.13 9.32 13.85
C LEU A 158 -9.43 9.70 15.31
N LYS A 159 -9.22 10.96 15.67
CA LYS A 159 -9.55 11.48 17.00
C LYS A 159 -11.07 11.47 17.24
N LEU A 160 -11.87 11.85 16.24
CA LEU A 160 -13.33 11.79 16.31
C LEU A 160 -13.84 10.34 16.40
N LEU A 161 -13.15 9.40 15.76
CA LEU A 161 -13.48 7.97 15.80
C LEU A 161 -13.05 7.27 17.10
N GLY A 162 -12.28 7.93 17.98
CA GLY A 162 -11.83 7.35 19.25
C GLY A 162 -10.71 6.30 19.12
N THR A 163 -9.90 6.37 18.06
CA THR A 163 -8.85 5.37 17.72
C THR A 163 -7.42 5.91 17.78
#